data_AF-A0A3D0H5V3-F1
#
_entry.id   AF-A0A3D0H5V3-F1
#
_cell.length_a   1.000
_cell.length_b   1.000
_cell.length_c   1.000
_cell.angle_alpha   90.00
_cell.angle_beta   90.00
_cell.angle_gamma   90.00
#
_symmetry.space_group_name_H-M   'P 1'
#
loop_
_entity.id
_entity.type
_entity.pdbx_description
1 polymer ?
#
loop_
_entity_poly.entity_id
_entity_poly.type
_entity_poly.pdbx_seq_one_letter_code
_entity_poly.pdbx_strand_id
1 'polypeptide(L)'
;MPDTIKPAQHQEIAWSIEQMQRLDTLADDIHRHIVTTLGNEVHARSKFRYFHGLAYSIRDRLINMWLSTQRTYYDSMVKRVYYLSMEFLPGRFLMNYLTSMGMEQGCQEVLEKLGMALEDLEEVEWDAG
;
A
#
# COMPACT_ATOMS: atom_id res chain seq x y z
N MET A 1 -19.65 21.59 -10.89
CA MET A 1 -19.61 22.27 -9.58
C MET A 1 -18.46 21.65 -8.81
N PRO A 2 -17.35 22.36 -8.52
CA PRO A 2 -16.26 21.75 -7.77
C PRO A 2 -16.57 21.89 -6.27
N ASP A 3 -16.62 20.75 -5.58
CA ASP A 3 -16.73 20.69 -4.12
C ASP A 3 -15.50 21.34 -3.49
N THR A 4 -15.72 22.44 -2.77
CA THR A 4 -14.68 23.14 -2.02
C THR A 4 -14.61 22.54 -0.62
N ILE A 5 -13.78 21.51 -0.46
CA ILE A 5 -13.39 20.98 0.85
C ILE A 5 -12.65 22.10 1.60
N LYS A 6 -13.06 22.37 2.85
CA LYS A 6 -12.53 23.50 3.64
C LYS A 6 -11.04 23.30 3.99
N PRO A 7 -10.21 24.36 3.97
CA PRO A 7 -8.76 24.28 4.13
C PRO A 7 -8.28 23.72 5.50
N ALA A 8 -9.09 23.82 6.57
CA ALA A 8 -8.72 23.32 7.89
C ALA A 8 -8.60 21.78 7.96
N GLN A 9 -9.36 21.04 7.15
CA GLN A 9 -9.32 19.57 7.12
C GLN A 9 -8.07 19.04 6.41
N HIS A 10 -7.41 19.87 5.58
CA HIS A 10 -6.22 19.46 4.83
C HIS A 10 -5.03 19.16 5.73
N GLN A 11 -4.87 19.91 6.84
CA GLN A 11 -3.74 19.71 7.75
C GLN A 11 -3.90 18.40 8.52
N GLU A 12 -5.06 18.15 9.15
CA GLU A 12 -5.34 16.92 9.91
C GLU A 12 -5.26 15.65 9.04
N ILE A 13 -5.79 15.72 7.81
CA ILE A 13 -5.69 14.62 6.85
C ILE A 13 -4.23 14.39 6.43
N ALA A 14 -3.45 15.45 6.19
CA ALA A 14 -2.03 15.31 5.85
C ALA A 14 -1.21 14.68 6.98
N TRP A 15 -1.43 15.08 8.23
CA TRP A 15 -0.79 14.46 9.40
C TRP A 15 -1.16 12.98 9.54
N SER A 16 -2.42 12.61 9.34
CA SER A 16 -2.85 11.20 9.36
C SER A 16 -2.24 10.37 8.22
N ILE A 17 -2.02 10.99 7.06
CA ILE A 17 -1.41 10.34 5.89
C ILE A 17 0.08 10.11 6.08
N GLU A 18 0.81 11.08 6.64
CA GLU A 18 2.23 10.91 6.94
C GLU A 18 2.46 9.77 7.94
N GLN A 19 1.61 9.66 8.97
CA GLN A 19 1.71 8.56 9.94
C GLN A 19 1.48 7.19 9.29
N MET A 20 0.53 7.09 8.36
CA MET A 20 0.31 5.85 7.59
C MET A 20 1.47 5.46 6.68
N GLN A 21 2.39 6.36 6.33
CA GLN A 21 3.54 6.03 5.48
C GLN A 21 4.74 5.51 6.27
N ARG A 22 4.71 5.59 7.60
CA ARG A 22 5.84 5.20 8.42
C ARG A 22 5.95 3.68 8.51
N LEU A 23 7.19 3.22 8.68
CA LEU A 23 7.52 1.80 8.86
C LEU A 23 7.27 1.31 10.28
N ASP A 24 7.28 2.21 11.27
CA ASP A 24 7.01 1.89 12.67
C ASP A 24 5.57 1.39 12.89
N THR A 25 4.61 1.83 12.07
CA THR A 25 3.20 1.39 12.14
C THR A 25 2.89 0.17 11.27
N LEU A 26 3.84 -0.31 10.45
CA LEU A 26 3.56 -1.33 9.44
C LEU A 26 3.09 -2.65 10.06
N ALA A 27 3.69 -3.08 11.17
CA ALA A 27 3.29 -4.30 11.87
C ALA A 27 1.82 -4.23 12.34
N ASP A 28 1.44 -3.08 12.91
CA ASP A 28 0.09 -2.85 13.41
C ASP A 28 -0.91 -2.77 12.25
N ASP A 29 -0.54 -2.15 11.12
CA ASP A 29 -1.37 -2.13 9.92
C ASP A 29 -1.61 -3.54 9.36
N ILE A 30 -0.58 -4.38 9.31
CA ILE A 30 -0.70 -5.77 8.86
C ILE A 30 -1.68 -6.52 9.76
N HIS A 31 -1.51 -6.46 11.08
CA HIS A 31 -2.42 -7.10 12.02
C HIS A 31 -3.84 -6.52 11.92
N ARG A 32 -3.98 -5.20 11.78
CA ARG A 32 -5.26 -4.52 11.59
C ARG A 32 -5.96 -5.08 10.37
N HIS A 33 -5.31 -5.24 9.23
CA HIS A 33 -5.94 -5.79 8.04
C HIS A 33 -6.26 -7.29 8.17
N ILE A 34 -5.41 -8.07 8.84
CA ILE A 34 -5.72 -9.48 9.13
C ILE A 34 -7.02 -9.60 9.94
N VAL A 35 -7.17 -8.76 10.98
CA VAL A 35 -8.36 -8.80 11.85
C VAL A 35 -9.58 -8.19 11.18
N THR A 36 -9.45 -6.96 10.68
CA THR A 36 -10.61 -6.16 10.24
C THR A 36 -11.01 -6.42 8.80
N THR A 37 -10.03 -6.59 7.89
CA THR A 37 -10.29 -6.75 6.46
C THR A 37 -10.49 -8.21 6.09
N LEU A 38 -9.64 -9.10 6.60
CA LEU A 38 -9.77 -10.54 6.35
C LEU A 38 -10.74 -11.23 7.33
N GLY A 39 -11.13 -10.58 8.44
CA GLY A 39 -12.01 -11.19 9.44
C GLY A 39 -11.37 -12.39 10.14
N ASN A 40 -10.04 -12.40 10.28
CA ASN A 40 -9.28 -13.55 10.77
C ASN A 40 -8.51 -13.20 12.05
N GLU A 41 -8.27 -14.21 12.89
CA GLU A 41 -7.32 -14.08 13.99
C GLU A 41 -5.87 -14.05 13.48
N VAL A 42 -5.04 -13.28 14.17
CA VAL A 42 -3.59 -13.22 13.94
C VAL A 42 -2.96 -14.53 14.40
N HIS A 43 -2.60 -15.39 13.44
CA HIS A 43 -1.92 -16.66 13.69
C HIS A 43 -0.63 -16.70 12.90
N ALA A 44 0.51 -16.83 13.59
CA ALA A 44 1.87 -16.70 13.07
C ALA A 44 2.28 -17.67 11.94
N ARG A 45 1.42 -18.61 11.53
CA ARG A 45 1.77 -19.64 10.52
C ARG A 45 1.08 -19.49 9.16
N SER A 46 0.19 -18.52 9.00
CA SER A 46 -0.58 -18.40 7.75
C SER A 46 0.06 -17.41 6.77
N LYS A 47 0.92 -17.92 5.87
CA LYS A 47 1.53 -17.13 4.77
C LYS A 47 0.47 -16.34 3.99
N PHE A 48 -0.66 -16.97 3.66
CA PHE A 48 -1.76 -16.33 2.96
C PHE A 48 -2.31 -15.08 3.66
N ARG A 49 -2.53 -15.15 4.98
CA ARG A 49 -3.09 -14.03 5.75
C ARG A 49 -2.09 -12.89 5.87
N TYR A 50 -0.84 -13.19 6.16
CA TYR A 50 0.21 -12.18 6.24
C TYR A 50 0.49 -11.53 4.88
N PHE A 51 0.40 -12.30 3.79
CA PHE A 51 0.57 -11.76 2.44
C PHE A 51 -0.52 -10.73 2.14
N HIS A 52 -1.79 -11.10 2.36
CA HIS A 52 -2.90 -10.17 2.15
C HIS A 52 -2.86 -8.99 3.13
N GLY A 53 -2.50 -9.22 4.40
CA GLY A 53 -2.34 -8.15 5.39
C GLY A 53 -1.29 -7.12 4.97
N LEU A 54 -0.12 -7.59 4.50
CA LEU A 54 0.93 -6.75 3.93
C LEU A 54 0.46 -6.04 2.66
N ALA A 55 -0.13 -6.77 1.70
CA ALA A 55 -0.62 -6.20 0.46
C ALA A 55 -1.65 -5.08 0.68
N TYR A 56 -2.57 -5.23 1.63
CA TYR A 56 -3.50 -4.18 2.00
C TYR A 56 -2.82 -2.99 2.67
N SER A 57 -1.86 -3.24 3.56
CA SER A 57 -1.09 -2.18 4.22
C SER A 57 -0.29 -1.33 3.22
N ILE A 58 0.30 -1.99 2.21
CA ILE A 58 1.01 -1.34 1.10
C ILE A 58 0.03 -0.60 0.18
N ARG A 59 -1.13 -1.21 -0.13
CA ARG A 59 -2.18 -0.57 -0.92
C ARG A 59 -2.68 0.72 -0.28
N ASP A 60 -2.87 0.76 1.03
CA ASP A 60 -3.30 1.96 1.75
C ASP A 60 -2.31 3.13 1.53
N ARG A 61 -1.00 2.84 1.56
CA ARG A 61 0.07 3.82 1.28
C ARG A 61 0.07 4.28 -0.18
N LEU A 62 -0.11 3.35 -1.12
CA LEU A 62 -0.21 3.65 -2.55
C LEU A 62 -1.43 4.52 -2.88
N ILE A 63 -2.59 4.23 -2.27
CA ILE A 63 -3.82 5.02 -2.46
C ILE A 63 -3.57 6.47 -2.03
N ASN A 64 -2.89 6.69 -0.90
CA ASN A 64 -2.57 8.04 -0.44
C ASN A 64 -1.68 8.80 -1.43
N MET A 65 -0.61 8.15 -1.93
CA MET A 65 0.26 8.74 -2.95
C MET A 65 -0.50 9.04 -4.24
N TRP A 66 -1.35 8.12 -4.66
CA TRP A 66 -2.18 8.27 -5.85
C TRP A 66 -3.15 9.45 -5.73
N LEU A 67 -3.84 9.58 -4.59
CA LEU A 67 -4.74 10.70 -4.32
C LEU A 67 -4.00 12.04 -4.31
N SER A 68 -2.81 12.11 -3.70
CA SER A 68 -1.98 13.31 -3.73
C SER A 68 -1.62 13.70 -5.16
N THR A 69 -1.20 12.72 -5.97
CA THR A 69 -0.82 12.95 -7.37
C THR A 69 -2.00 13.42 -8.21
N GLN A 70 -3.18 12.81 -8.03
CA GLN A 70 -4.40 13.23 -8.72
C GLN A 70 -4.82 14.66 -8.37
N ARG A 71 -4.71 15.05 -7.09
CA ARG A 71 -4.96 16.44 -6.65
C ARG A 71 -4.02 17.41 -7.34
N THR A 72 -2.71 17.13 -7.31
CA THR A 72 -1.72 17.97 -8.00
C THR A 72 -2.02 18.11 -9.49
N TYR A 73 -2.38 17.02 -10.18
CA TYR A 73 -2.73 17.07 -11.60
C TYR A 73 -4.00 17.85 -11.90
N TYR A 74 -4.96 17.87 -10.96
CA TYR A 74 -6.17 18.67 -11.09
C TYR A 74 -5.87 20.16 -10.91
N ASP A 75 -5.14 20.52 -9.84
CA ASP A 75 -4.84 21.91 -9.49
C ASP A 75 -3.92 22.59 -10.51
N SER A 76 -3.00 21.84 -11.11
CA SER A 76 -2.02 22.35 -12.09
C SER A 76 -2.51 22.30 -13.55
N MET A 77 -3.70 21.74 -13.82
CA MET A 77 -4.28 21.59 -15.17
C MET A 77 -3.29 21.05 -16.22
N VAL A 78 -2.47 20.07 -15.85
CA VAL A 78 -1.42 19.52 -16.72
C VAL A 78 -1.98 18.78 -17.94
N LYS A 79 -1.26 18.83 -19.06
CA LYS A 79 -1.54 18.00 -20.24
C LYS A 79 -1.38 16.53 -19.89
N ARG A 80 -2.38 15.70 -20.22
CA ARG A 80 -2.40 14.25 -19.92
C ARG A 80 -2.05 13.42 -21.15
N VAL A 81 -1.25 12.38 -20.94
CA VAL A 81 -0.94 11.36 -21.95
C VAL A 81 -1.70 10.10 -21.58
N TYR A 82 -2.46 9.54 -22.53
CA TYR A 82 -3.19 8.29 -22.36
C TYR A 82 -2.52 7.22 -23.21
N TYR A 83 -2.02 6.18 -22.55
CA TYR A 83 -1.42 5.04 -23.21
C TYR A 83 -2.47 3.95 -23.43
N LEU A 84 -2.69 3.55 -24.69
CA LEU A 84 -3.64 2.51 -25.07
C LEU A 84 -2.87 1.29 -25.55
N SER A 85 -3.08 0.14 -24.89
CA SER A 85 -2.48 -1.13 -25.24
C SER A 85 -3.53 -2.24 -25.23
N MET A 86 -3.36 -3.24 -26.11
CA MET A 86 -4.19 -4.46 -26.10
C MET A 86 -3.80 -5.42 -24.98
N GLU A 87 -2.52 -5.40 -24.59
CA GLU A 87 -1.99 -6.27 -23.55
C GLU A 87 -1.13 -5.45 -22.59
N PHE A 88 -1.21 -5.78 -21.30
CA PHE A 88 -0.39 -5.19 -20.26
C PHE A 88 0.02 -6.30 -19.31
N LEU A 89 1.33 -6.56 -19.22
CA LEU A 89 1.91 -7.66 -18.45
C LEU A 89 2.76 -7.08 -17.30
N PRO A 90 2.13 -6.72 -16.17
CA PRO A 90 2.82 -6.10 -15.05
C PRO A 90 3.64 -7.07 -14.20
N GLY A 91 3.38 -8.39 -14.30
CA GLY A 91 3.98 -9.38 -13.42
C GLY A 91 3.45 -9.30 -11.98
N ARG A 92 4.31 -9.60 -11.01
CA ARG A 92 4.00 -9.49 -9.57
C ARG A 92 4.14 -8.05 -9.09
N PHE A 93 3.23 -7.64 -8.21
CA PHE A 93 3.10 -6.25 -7.80
C PHE A 93 3.75 -5.95 -6.47
N LEU A 94 3.68 -6.86 -5.49
CA LEU A 94 4.13 -6.59 -4.13
C LEU A 94 5.58 -6.09 -4.12
N MET A 95 6.47 -6.87 -4.72
CA MET A 95 7.89 -6.58 -4.71
C MET A 95 8.22 -5.29 -5.47
N ASN A 96 7.60 -5.11 -6.64
CA ASN A 96 7.75 -3.89 -7.43
C ASN A 96 7.35 -2.63 -6.65
N TYR A 97 6.26 -2.68 -5.89
CA TYR A 97 5.83 -1.56 -5.06
C TYR A 97 6.74 -1.32 -3.86
N LEU A 98 7.20 -2.38 -3.18
CA LEU A 98 8.14 -2.25 -2.07
C LEU A 98 9.45 -1.61 -2.50
N THR A 99 10.01 -2.04 -3.63
CA THR A 99 11.23 -1.43 -4.20
C THR A 99 10.98 0.00 -4.66
N SER A 100 9.87 0.27 -5.36
CA SER A 100 9.54 1.62 -5.86
C SER A 100 9.32 2.64 -4.74
N MET A 101 8.85 2.20 -3.58
CA MET A 101 8.69 3.04 -2.39
C MET A 101 9.92 3.06 -1.48
N GLY A 102 10.97 2.27 -1.77
CA GLY A 102 12.15 2.13 -0.93
C GLY A 102 11.86 1.48 0.44
N MET A 103 10.80 0.67 0.54
CA MET A 103 10.31 0.07 1.78
C MET A 103 10.73 -1.38 1.97
N GLU A 104 11.37 -1.99 0.98
CA GLU A 104 11.77 -3.40 0.96
C GLU A 104 12.49 -3.86 2.24
N GLN A 105 13.63 -3.24 2.57
CA GLN A 105 14.42 -3.58 3.75
C GLN A 105 13.63 -3.39 5.06
N GLY A 106 12.90 -2.28 5.17
CA GLY A 106 12.07 -2.01 6.33
C GLY A 106 10.92 -3.01 6.50
N CYS A 107 10.32 -3.46 5.41
CA CYS A 107 9.29 -4.49 5.43
C CYS A 107 9.87 -5.85 5.83
N GLN A 108 11.05 -6.20 5.32
CA GLN A 108 11.75 -7.42 5.71
C GLN A 108 12.01 -7.46 7.22
N GLU A 109 12.59 -6.39 7.79
CA GLU A 109 12.85 -6.31 9.24
C GLU A 109 11.56 -6.39 10.08
N VAL A 110 10.46 -5.80 9.60
CA VAL A 110 9.17 -5.86 10.29
C VAL A 110 8.59 -7.26 10.25
N LEU A 111 8.62 -7.93 9.10
CA LEU A 111 8.09 -9.28 8.93
C LEU A 111 8.89 -10.31 9.72
N GLU A 112 10.22 -10.17 9.77
CA GLU A 112 11.10 -11.02 10.59
C GLU A 112 10.70 -10.96 12.07
N LYS A 113 10.38 -9.76 12.58
CA LYS A 113 9.88 -9.59 13.96
C LYS A 113 8.51 -10.24 14.19
N LEU A 114 7.70 -10.38 13.13
CA LEU A 114 6.42 -11.08 13.13
C LEU A 114 6.58 -12.60 12.89
N GLY A 115 7.81 -13.09 12.72
CA GLY A 115 8.11 -14.50 12.47
C GLY A 115 7.83 -14.95 11.04
N MET A 116 7.81 -14.03 10.09
CA MET A 116 7.55 -14.28 8.67
C MET A 116 8.76 -13.85 7.81
N ALA A 117 9.02 -14.58 6.73
CA ALA A 117 9.99 -14.17 5.70
C ALA A 117 9.25 -13.48 4.55
N LEU A 118 9.83 -12.41 3.98
CA LEU A 118 9.21 -11.68 2.86
C LEU A 118 9.14 -12.54 1.61
N GLU A 119 10.17 -13.35 1.38
CA GLU A 119 10.29 -14.29 0.26
C GLU A 119 9.16 -15.34 0.30
N ASP A 120 8.83 -15.81 1.51
CA ASP A 120 7.73 -16.76 1.72
C ASP A 120 6.35 -16.17 1.38
N LEU A 121 6.22 -14.85 1.48
CA LEU A 121 4.98 -14.11 1.20
C LEU A 121 4.87 -13.78 -0.28
N GLU A 122 5.99 -13.46 -0.93
CA GLU A 122 6.05 -13.22 -2.37
C GLU A 122 5.58 -14.43 -3.17
N GLU A 123 5.92 -15.65 -2.75
CA GLU A 123 5.48 -16.89 -3.42
C GLU A 123 3.97 -17.17 -3.31
N VAL A 124 3.26 -16.43 -2.45
CA VAL A 124 1.78 -16.50 -2.38
C VAL A 124 1.13 -15.65 -3.47
N GLU A 125 1.84 -14.64 -3.98
CA GLU A 125 1.31 -13.74 -5.01
C GLU A 125 1.11 -14.49 -6.32
N TRP A 126 -0.11 -14.39 -6.86
CA TRP A 126 -0.42 -14.91 -8.19
C TRP A 126 0.08 -13.93 -9.24
N ASP A 127 0.69 -14.43 -10.31
CA ASP A 127 1.08 -13.61 -11.44
C ASP A 127 -0.16 -13.01 -12.13
N ALA A 128 -0.07 -11.72 -12.49
CA ALA A 128 -1.11 -11.05 -13.26
C ALA A 128 -0.96 -11.39 -14.75
N GLY A 129 -1.76 -12.34 -15.24
CA GLY A 129 -1.79 -12.78 -16.65
C GLY A 129 -2.80 -13.89 -16.90
#